data_AF-A0A821E3R6-F1
#
_entry.id   AF-A0A821E3R6-F1
#
_cell.length_a   1.000
_cell.length_b   1.000
_cell.length_c   1.000
_cell.angle_alpha   90.00
_cell.angle_beta   90.00
_cell.angle_gamma   90.00
#
_symmetry.space_group_name_H-M   'P 1'
#
loop_
_entity.id
_entity.type
_entity.pdbx_description
1 polymer ?
#
loop_
_entity_poly.entity_id
_entity_poly.type
_entity_poly.pdbx_seq_one_letter_code
_entity_poly.pdbx_strand_id
1 'polypeptide(L)' 'GATQGTVIAGGNGQGTGANQLNVPIGLSFDRHGNLYVADYVNGRVQRFSIE' A
#
# COMPACT_ATOMS: atom_id res chain seq x y z
N GLY A 1 -20.57 -3.67 -11.51
CA GLY A 1 -19.32 -3.17 -10.90
C GLY A 1 -19.45 -3.21 -9.39
N ALA A 2 -18.33 -3.22 -8.66
CA ALA A 2 -18.36 -3.18 -7.19
C ALA A 2 -19.00 -1.87 -6.70
N THR A 3 -19.83 -1.96 -5.65
CA THR A 3 -20.55 -0.81 -5.06
C THR A 3 -19.83 -0.24 -3.84
N GLN A 4 -18.76 -0.90 -3.38
CA GLN A 4 -17.92 -0.47 -2.25
C GLN A 4 -16.45 -0.78 -2.55
N GLY A 5 -15.56 0.10 -2.09
CA GLY A 5 -14.11 -0.08 -2.16
C GLY A 5 -13.55 -0.50 -0.80
N THR A 6 -12.47 -1.28 -0.82
CA THR A 6 -11.73 -1.71 0.36
C THR A 6 -10.39 -0.98 0.41
N VAL A 7 -10.00 -0.50 1.59
CA VAL A 7 -8.67 0.10 1.79
C VAL A 7 -7.64 -1.00 1.95
N ILE A 8 -6.71 -1.11 1.00
CA ILE A 8 -5.64 -2.12 0.98
C ILE A 8 -4.35 -1.60 1.61
N ALA A 9 -4.05 -0.30 1.46
CA ALA A 9 -2.84 0.33 1.97
C ALA A 9 -3.11 1.76 2.47
N GLY A 10 -2.41 2.20 3.52
CA GLY A 10 -2.44 3.59 4.01
C GLY A 10 -3.64 4.00 4.87
N GLY A 11 -4.54 3.07 5.22
CA GLY A 11 -5.75 3.37 5.99
C GLY A 11 -5.54 3.81 7.45
N ASN A 12 -4.32 3.73 7.99
CA ASN A 12 -4.00 3.99 9.39
C ASN A 12 -3.14 5.24 9.60
N GLY A 13 -3.27 6.21 8.68
CA GLY A 13 -2.55 7.48 8.73
C GLY A 13 -1.07 7.37 8.38
N GLN A 14 -0.38 8.50 8.51
CA GLN A 14 1.05 8.61 8.24
C GLN A 14 1.86 7.94 9.37
N GLY A 15 2.86 7.13 9.02
CA GLY A 15 3.75 6.52 10.00
C GLY A 15 4.64 5.41 9.45
N THR A 16 5.33 4.70 10.34
CA THR A 16 6.33 3.67 10.03
C THR A 16 5.83 2.24 10.27
N GLY A 17 4.62 2.07 10.81
CA GLY A 17 4.00 0.76 11.03
C GLY A 17 3.75 0.00 9.71
N ALA A 18 3.53 -1.32 9.81
CA ALA A 18 3.30 -2.19 8.64
C ALA A 18 2.00 -1.87 7.88
N ASN A 19 1.07 -1.18 8.53
CA ASN A 19 -0.21 -0.75 7.98
C ASN A 19 -0.28 0.78 7.77
N GLN A 20 0.88 1.45 7.79
CA GLN A 20 1.06 2.88 7.60
C GLN A 20 2.02 3.17 6.44
N LEU A 21 1.88 4.36 5.87
CA LEU A 21 2.73 4.87 4.79
C LEU A 21 3.25 6.26 5.15
N ASN A 22 4.33 6.70 4.52
CA ASN A 22 4.93 8.00 4.72
C ASN A 22 5.45 8.56 3.40
N VAL A 23 4.63 9.41 2.78
CA VAL A 23 4.88 10.00 1.45
C VAL A 23 5.20 8.91 0.41
N PRO A 24 4.25 8.00 0.10
CA PRO A 24 4.44 7.03 -0.96
C PRO A 24 4.50 7.74 -2.32
N ILE A 25 5.43 7.32 -3.19
CA ILE A 25 5.69 7.99 -4.49
C ILE A 25 5.37 7.10 -5.71
N GLY A 26 5.10 5.82 -5.50
CA GLY A 26 4.88 4.89 -6.59
C GLY A 26 4.17 3.63 -6.13
N LEU A 27 3.42 3.03 -7.06
CA LEU A 27 2.66 1.81 -6.86
C LEU A 27 2.67 0.91 -8.09
N SER A 28 2.71 -0.41 -7.87
CA SER A 28 2.69 -1.42 -8.93
C SER A 28 2.03 -2.71 -8.43
N PHE A 29 1.49 -3.50 -9.35
CA PHE A 29 0.88 -4.80 -9.05
C PHE A 29 1.71 -5.93 -9.65
N ASP A 30 1.78 -7.06 -8.95
CA ASP A 30 2.26 -8.31 -9.55
C ASP A 30 1.12 -9.11 -10.21
N ARG A 31 1.48 -10.21 -10.89
CA ARG A 31 0.53 -11.11 -11.57
C ARG A 31 -0.45 -11.82 -10.62
N HIS A 32 -0.17 -11.83 -9.32
CA HIS A 32 -1.01 -12.40 -8.28
C HIS A 32 -1.92 -11.33 -7.65
N GLY A 33 -1.85 -10.09 -8.12
CA GLY A 33 -2.61 -8.98 -7.62
C GLY A 33 -1.98 -8.30 -6.41
N ASN A 34 -0.82 -8.72 -5.88
CA ASN A 34 -0.24 -8.03 -4.73
C ASN A 34 0.17 -6.61 -5.11
N LEU A 35 -0.15 -5.65 -4.24
CA LEU A 35 0.21 -4.25 -4.39
C LEU A 35 1.57 -3.98 -3.75
N TYR A 36 2.49 -3.37 -4.50
CA TYR A 36 3.77 -2.89 -4.01
C TYR A 36 3.75 -1.37 -3.98
N VAL A 37 4.15 -0.78 -2.86
CA VAL A 37 4.18 0.66 -2.64
C VAL A 37 5.60 1.11 -2.29
N ALA A 38 6.14 2.06 -3.06
CA ALA A 38 7.40 2.74 -2.75
C ALA A 38 7.14 3.83 -1.70
N ASP A 39 7.43 3.51 -0.44
CA ASP A 39 7.18 4.31 0.75
C ASP A 39 8.42 5.19 1.05
N TYR A 40 8.50 6.33 0.33
CA TYR A 40 9.75 7.06 0.11
C TYR A 40 10.39 7.58 1.40
N VAL A 41 9.63 8.27 2.27
CA VAL A 41 10.22 8.83 3.50
C VAL A 41 10.60 7.74 4.49
N ASN A 42 9.92 6.58 4.45
CA ASN A 42 10.31 5.42 5.23
C ASN A 42 11.46 4.61 4.61
N GLY A 43 11.93 4.97 3.41
CA GLY A 43 13.05 4.31 2.74
C GLY A 43 12.81 2.82 2.43
N ARG A 44 11.56 2.43 2.15
CA ARG A 44 11.18 1.02 1.96
C ARG A 44 10.21 0.80 0.79
N VAL A 45 10.13 -0.43 0.34
CA VAL A 45 9.02 -0.92 -0.50
C VAL A 45 8.17 -1.87 0.33
N GLN A 46 6.87 -1.61 0.43
CA GLN A 46 5.92 -2.47 1.16
C GLN A 46 5.04 -3.25 0.19
N ARG A 47 4.76 -4.51 0.51
CA ARG A 47 3.84 -5.37 -0.24
C ARG A 47 2.55 -5.58 0.57
N PHE A 48 1.41 -5.39 -0.08
CA PHE A 48 0.08 -5.66 0.46
C PHE A 48 -0.59 -6.75 -0.39
N SER A 49 -0.99 -7.84 0.26
CA SER A 49 -1.76 -8.89 -0.40
C SER A 49 -3.21 -8.44 -0.55
N ILE A 50 -3.80 -8.74 -1.70
CA ILE A 50 -5.24 -8.63 -1.91
C ILE A 50 -5.76 -10.06 -1.80
N GLU A 51 -6.38 -10.40 -0.68
CA GLU A 51 -7.18 -11.63 -0.57
C GLU A 51 -8.56 -11.43 -1.22
#